data_AF-A0A1D9C8P5-F1
#
_entry.id   AF-A0A1D9C8P5-F1
#
_cell.length_a   1.000
_cell.length_b   1.000
_cell.length_c   1.000
_cell.angle_alpha   90.00
_cell.angle_beta   90.00
_cell.angle_gamma   90.00
#
_symmetry.space_group_name_H-M   'P 1'
#
loop_
_entity.id
_entity.type
_entity.pdbx_description
1 polymer ?
#
loop_
_entity_poly.entity_id
_entity_poly.type
_entity_poly.pdbx_seq_one_letter_code
_entity_poly.pdbx_strand_id
1 'polypeptide(L)'
;MIHGESYKVIVAEAAKNALATMGDKAEIYERVFIVEPLMDGNKCVGAVGFSVRENKFYVFTAKATVACMGGAVHVFRPRSVGEGLGRAWYPPWNSGSSAYFTIRAGAEMTCQEVRFIPVRFKDGYGPVG
;
A
#
# COMPACT_ATOMS: atom_id res chain seq x y z
N MET A 1 -28.71 -3.27 -4.05
CA MET A 1 -28.05 -2.14 -3.35
C MET A 1 -26.86 -2.72 -2.60
N ILE A 2 -25.64 -2.24 -2.85
CA ILE A 2 -24.44 -2.71 -2.15
C ILE A 2 -24.25 -1.84 -0.92
N HIS A 3 -24.29 -2.44 0.27
CA HIS A 3 -24.12 -1.76 1.56
C HIS A 3 -22.71 -2.02 2.09
N GLY A 4 -21.75 -1.22 1.62
CA GLY A 4 -20.33 -1.38 1.95
C GLY A 4 -19.57 -0.07 2.06
N GLU A 5 -20.27 1.06 2.23
CA GLU A 5 -19.65 2.38 2.33
C GLU A 5 -18.69 2.47 3.51
N SER A 6 -19.00 1.79 4.61
CA SER A 6 -18.18 1.75 5.82
C SER A 6 -17.22 0.55 5.87
N TYR A 7 -17.05 -0.21 4.77
CA TYR A 7 -16.28 -1.46 4.82
C TYR A 7 -14.85 -1.27 5.37
N LYS A 8 -14.13 -0.25 4.90
CA LYS A 8 -12.78 0.03 5.42
C LYS A 8 -12.80 0.53 6.87
N VAL A 9 -13.83 1.27 7.29
CA VAL A 9 -13.96 1.75 8.67
C VAL A 9 -14.12 0.56 9.62
N ILE A 10 -15.04 -0.36 9.31
CA ILE A 10 -15.31 -1.56 10.12
C ILE A 10 -14.05 -2.44 10.24
N VAL A 11 -13.36 -2.70 9.13
CA VAL A 11 -12.14 -3.53 9.15
C VAL A 11 -11.00 -2.83 9.89
N ALA A 12 -10.87 -1.51 9.73
CA ALA A 12 -9.84 -0.74 10.44
C ALA A 12 -10.10 -0.71 11.95
N GLU A 13 -11.36 -0.58 12.38
CA GLU A 13 -11.74 -0.64 13.79
C GLU A 13 -11.42 -2.01 14.40
N ALA A 14 -11.78 -3.10 13.71
CA ALA A 14 -11.45 -4.45 14.15
C ALA A 14 -9.93 -4.65 14.33
N ALA A 15 -9.12 -4.15 13.38
CA ALA A 15 -7.67 -4.21 13.48
C ALA A 15 -7.13 -3.37 14.65
N LYS A 16 -7.63 -2.14 14.83
CA LYS A 16 -7.25 -1.26 15.95
C LYS A 16 -7.59 -1.90 17.31
N ASN A 17 -8.78 -2.47 17.44
CA ASN A 17 -9.22 -3.16 18.65
C ASN A 17 -8.36 -4.39 18.95
N ALA A 18 -8.04 -5.19 17.93
CA ALA A 18 -7.15 -6.34 18.11
C ALA A 18 -5.76 -5.90 18.61
N LEU A 19 -5.16 -4.88 18.00
CA LEU A 19 -3.86 -4.34 18.42
C LEU A 19 -3.92 -3.76 19.84
N ALA A 20 -5.02 -3.10 20.23
CA ALA A 20 -5.20 -2.56 21.57
C ALA A 20 -5.18 -3.65 22.66
N THR A 21 -5.63 -4.87 22.37
CA THR A 21 -5.56 -5.99 23.34
C THR A 21 -4.12 -6.47 23.61
N MET A 22 -3.16 -6.07 22.77
CA MET A 22 -1.75 -6.40 22.92
C MET A 22 -0.97 -5.40 23.79
N GLY A 23 -1.60 -4.29 24.21
CA GLY A 23 -0.98 -3.27 25.06
C GLY A 23 0.24 -2.62 24.39
N ASP A 24 1.36 -2.57 25.11
CA ASP A 24 2.64 -2.01 24.68
C ASP A 24 3.35 -2.82 23.59
N LYS A 25 2.86 -4.03 23.27
CA LYS A 25 3.45 -4.92 22.25
C LYS A 25 3.00 -4.58 20.82
N ALA A 26 2.10 -3.63 20.65
CA ALA A 26 1.56 -3.24 19.35
C ALA A 26 1.50 -1.72 19.23
N GLU A 27 1.95 -1.21 18.08
CA GLU A 27 1.96 0.21 17.78
C GLU A 27 1.44 0.45 16.36
N ILE A 28 0.74 1.57 16.17
CA ILE A 28 0.24 2.00 14.86
C ILE A 28 0.92 3.32 14.51
N TYR A 29 1.69 3.30 13.43
CA TYR A 29 2.33 4.48 12.86
C TYR A 29 1.54 4.95 11.64
N GLU A 30 0.80 6.05 11.78
CA GLU A 30 0.11 6.71 10.67
C GLU A 30 0.98 7.84 10.11
N ARG A 31 0.76 8.21 8.83
CA ARG A 31 1.51 9.30 8.14
C ARG A 31 3.03 9.11 8.11
N VAL A 32 3.51 7.87 8.17
CA VAL A 32 4.89 7.48 7.89
C VAL A 32 4.92 6.77 6.54
N PHE A 33 5.72 7.26 5.61
CA PHE A 33 5.91 6.62 4.30
C PHE A 33 7.18 5.77 4.34
N ILE A 34 7.03 4.47 4.09
CA ILE A 34 8.14 3.51 4.01
C ILE A 34 8.80 3.61 2.64
N VAL A 35 10.13 3.73 2.61
CA VAL A 35 10.90 3.97 1.37
C VAL A 35 11.81 2.82 0.97
N GLU A 36 12.38 2.07 1.91
CA GLU A 36 13.38 1.03 1.60
C GLU A 36 13.33 -0.11 2.66
N PRO A 37 13.56 -1.38 2.27
CA PRO A 37 13.85 -2.44 3.22
C PRO A 37 15.18 -2.21 3.93
N LEU A 38 15.25 -2.55 5.22
CA LEU A 38 16.52 -2.60 5.95
C LEU A 38 17.08 -4.03 5.84
N MET A 39 18.27 -4.17 5.28
CA MET A 39 18.88 -5.47 4.96
C MET A 39 20.16 -5.72 5.75
N ASP A 40 20.36 -6.96 6.18
CA ASP A 40 21.61 -7.51 6.72
C ASP A 40 22.00 -8.72 5.85
N GLY A 41 22.89 -8.50 4.89
CA GLY A 41 23.14 -9.45 3.80
C GLY A 41 21.84 -9.79 3.05
N ASN A 42 21.48 -11.06 3.01
CA ASN A 42 20.26 -11.55 2.34
C ASN A 42 19.04 -11.61 3.28
N LYS A 43 19.12 -11.03 4.48
CA LYS A 43 18.03 -11.04 5.46
C LYS A 43 17.42 -9.65 5.59
N CYS A 44 16.10 -9.57 5.42
CA CYS A 44 15.35 -8.38 5.79
C CYS A 44 15.26 -8.29 7.32
N VAL A 45 15.78 -7.19 7.87
CA VAL A 45 15.83 -6.90 9.30
C VAL A 45 14.99 -5.67 9.68
N GLY A 46 14.13 -5.21 8.75
CA GLY A 46 13.20 -4.13 9.00
C GLY A 46 12.94 -3.23 7.80
N ALA A 47 12.68 -1.95 8.05
CA ALA A 47 12.38 -0.95 7.04
C ALA A 47 12.76 0.45 7.50
N VAL A 48 12.99 1.34 6.55
CA VAL A 48 13.18 2.78 6.81
C VAL A 48 12.10 3.60 6.13
N GLY A 49 11.78 4.74 6.74
CA GLY A 49 10.75 5.65 6.25
C GLY A 49 10.85 7.03 6.88
N PHE A 50 9.96 7.94 6.48
CA PHE A 50 9.92 9.27 7.06
C PHE A 50 8.47 9.74 7.26
N SER A 51 8.28 10.65 8.22
CA SER A 51 6.99 11.29 8.45
C SER A 51 6.68 12.28 7.33
N VAL A 52 5.45 12.24 6.82
CA VAL A 52 4.94 13.25 5.87
C VAL A 52 4.25 14.42 6.58
N ARG A 53 4.47 14.57 7.89
CA ARG A 53 3.90 15.64 8.73
C ARG A 53 4.94 16.38 9.55
N GLU A 54 6.09 15.74 9.80
CA GLU A 54 7.15 16.25 10.67
C GLU A 54 8.51 15.90 10.05
N ASN A 55 9.55 16.67 10.39
CA ASN A 55 10.92 16.33 9.97
C ASN A 55 11.50 15.20 10.85
N LYS A 56 10.99 13.99 10.63
CA LYS A 56 11.33 12.80 11.42
C LYS A 56 11.58 11.60 10.53
N PHE A 57 12.78 11.04 10.63
CA PHE A 57 13.16 9.80 9.97
C PHE A 57 12.95 8.61 10.92
N TYR A 58 12.46 7.51 10.39
CA TYR A 58 12.17 6.29 11.14
C TYR A 58 13.04 5.15 10.65
N VAL A 59 13.65 4.44 11.61
CA VAL A 59 14.31 3.16 11.40
C VAL A 59 13.56 2.12 12.20
N PHE A 60 12.84 1.24 11.51
CA PHE A 60 12.13 0.13 12.14
C PHE A 60 13.00 -1.12 12.02
N THR A 61 13.41 -1.68 13.15
CA THR A 61 14.07 -2.99 13.21
C THR A 61 13.05 -4.06 13.53
N ALA A 62 13.04 -5.16 12.76
CA ALA A 62 12.09 -6.24 12.94
C ALA A 62 12.72 -7.61 12.69
N LYS A 63 12.22 -8.64 13.38
CA LYS A 63 12.61 -10.04 13.13
C LYS A 63 11.96 -10.61 11.86
N ALA A 64 10.79 -10.08 11.51
CA ALA A 64 10.03 -10.41 10.31
C ALA A 64 9.29 -9.16 9.83
N THR A 65 9.19 -9.00 8.51
CA THR A 65 8.54 -7.84 7.88
C THR A 65 7.55 -8.32 6.84
N VAL A 66 6.37 -7.72 6.81
CA VAL A 66 5.31 -8.02 5.82
C VAL A 66 5.03 -6.78 4.99
N ALA A 67 5.22 -6.87 3.68
CA ALA A 67 4.93 -5.78 2.75
C ALA A 67 3.47 -5.82 2.29
N CYS A 68 2.62 -4.97 2.86
CA CYS A 68 1.19 -4.86 2.55
C CYS A 68 0.82 -3.48 1.96
N MET A 69 1.61 -2.98 1.00
CA MET A 69 1.49 -1.60 0.48
C MET A 69 0.74 -1.52 -0.86
N GLY A 70 -0.10 -2.52 -1.17
CA GLY A 70 -0.91 -2.55 -2.39
C GLY A 70 -0.10 -2.81 -3.68
N GLY A 71 -0.77 -2.61 -4.82
CA GLY A 71 -0.20 -2.78 -6.17
C GLY A 71 0.41 -1.50 -6.75
N ALA A 72 0.39 -1.35 -8.08
CA ALA A 72 0.91 -0.19 -8.79
C ALA A 72 -0.14 0.41 -9.75
N VAL A 73 -0.35 1.72 -9.66
CA VAL A 73 -1.25 2.53 -10.49
C VAL A 73 -0.48 3.72 -11.04
N HIS A 74 -0.98 4.35 -12.10
CA HIS A 74 -0.34 5.47 -12.80
C HIS A 74 1.00 5.15 -13.48
N VAL A 75 1.37 3.86 -13.59
CA VAL A 75 2.51 3.41 -14.41
C VAL A 75 2.24 3.48 -15.91
N PHE A 76 0.98 3.58 -16.33
CA PHE A 76 0.56 3.86 -17.71
C PHE A 76 -0.25 5.16 -17.77
N ARG A 77 -0.16 5.87 -18.90
CA ARG A 77 -0.97 7.09 -19.14
C ARG A 77 -2.48 6.73 -19.13
N PRO A 78 -3.30 7.34 -18.26
CA PRO A 78 -4.74 7.10 -18.21
C PRO A 78 -5.47 7.73 -19.41
N ARG A 79 -6.75 7.39 -19.59
CA ARG A 79 -7.59 7.95 -20.66
C ARG A 79 -7.97 9.42 -20.43
N SER A 80 -7.96 9.88 -19.18
CA SER A 80 -8.21 11.28 -18.78
C SER A 80 -6.93 11.84 -18.18
N VAL A 81 -6.41 12.94 -18.72
CA VAL A 81 -5.08 13.47 -18.39
C VAL A 81 -5.09 14.87 -17.71
N GLY A 82 -6.26 15.51 -17.64
CA GLY A 82 -6.47 16.72 -16.84
C GLY A 82 -6.83 16.38 -15.39
N GLU A 83 -7.83 17.05 -14.83
CA GLU A 83 -8.31 16.78 -13.45
C GLU A 83 -8.75 15.32 -13.25
N GLY A 84 -9.21 14.66 -14.31
CA GLY A 84 -9.54 13.24 -14.32
C GLY A 84 -8.36 12.28 -14.15
N LEU A 85 -7.11 12.77 -14.08
CA LEU A 85 -5.92 11.95 -13.86
C LEU A 85 -6.06 11.08 -12.61
N GLY A 86 -6.57 11.63 -11.51
CA GLY A 86 -6.76 10.91 -10.25
C GLY A 86 -7.89 9.86 -10.29
N ARG A 87 -8.61 9.73 -11.41
CA ARG A 87 -9.68 8.76 -11.62
C ARG A 87 -9.16 7.49 -12.29
N ALA A 88 -8.25 6.81 -11.61
CA ALA A 88 -7.92 5.43 -11.94
C ALA A 88 -9.00 4.46 -11.41
N TRP A 89 -9.15 3.30 -12.06
CA TRP A 89 -10.02 2.22 -11.57
C TRP A 89 -9.48 1.61 -10.27
N TYR A 90 -8.18 1.35 -10.21
CA TYR A 90 -7.50 0.86 -9.01
C TYR A 90 -7.01 2.06 -8.16
N PRO A 91 -6.79 1.91 -6.85
CA PRO A 91 -6.54 3.06 -5.97
C PRO A 91 -5.35 3.92 -6.40
N PRO A 92 -5.54 5.24 -6.64
CA PRO A 92 -4.49 6.11 -7.20
C PRO A 92 -3.33 6.38 -6.24
N TRP A 93 -3.50 6.08 -4.95
CA TRP A 93 -2.44 6.17 -3.93
C TRP A 93 -1.50 4.94 -3.91
N ASN A 94 -1.77 3.90 -4.70
CA ASN A 94 -0.88 2.74 -4.80
C ASN A 94 0.20 2.97 -5.87
N SER A 95 1.42 3.27 -5.44
CA SER A 95 2.55 3.62 -6.31
C SER A 95 3.52 2.47 -6.59
N GLY A 96 3.15 1.22 -6.29
CA GLY A 96 4.05 0.06 -6.47
C GLY A 96 5.05 -0.16 -5.34
N SER A 97 4.83 0.43 -4.15
CA SER A 97 5.76 0.32 -3.02
C SER A 97 6.02 -1.12 -2.59
N SER A 98 5.02 -2.02 -2.63
CA SER A 98 5.24 -3.44 -2.32
C SER A 98 6.23 -4.07 -3.31
N ALA A 99 6.01 -3.88 -4.61
CA ALA A 99 6.87 -4.44 -5.64
C ALA A 99 8.30 -3.89 -5.54
N TYR A 100 8.45 -2.58 -5.37
CA TYR A 100 9.76 -1.97 -5.12
C TYR A 100 10.44 -2.58 -3.89
N PHE A 101 9.76 -2.60 -2.75
CA PHE A 101 10.31 -3.06 -1.48
C PHE A 101 10.78 -4.53 -1.57
N THR A 102 9.97 -5.41 -2.17
CA THR A 102 10.31 -6.83 -2.29
C THR A 102 11.42 -7.08 -3.30
N ILE A 103 11.40 -6.42 -4.46
CA ILE A 103 12.48 -6.51 -5.46
C ILE A 103 13.80 -6.05 -4.85
N ARG A 104 13.79 -4.93 -4.13
CA ARG A 104 14.99 -4.38 -3.48
C ARG A 104 15.52 -5.26 -2.36
N ALA A 105 14.63 -5.97 -1.66
CA ALA A 105 15.01 -6.97 -0.67
C ALA A 105 15.54 -8.27 -1.30
N GLY A 106 15.58 -8.38 -2.65
CA GLY A 106 16.03 -9.58 -3.36
C GLY A 106 14.99 -10.71 -3.39
N ALA A 107 13.72 -10.41 -3.10
CA ALA A 107 12.66 -11.41 -3.17
C ALA A 107 12.34 -11.76 -4.63
N GLU A 108 12.10 -13.04 -4.88
CA GLU A 108 11.66 -13.52 -6.19
C GLU A 108 10.29 -12.93 -6.55
N MET A 109 10.17 -12.46 -7.79
CA MET A 109 8.91 -11.98 -8.35
C MET A 109 8.43 -12.97 -9.41
N THR A 110 7.12 -13.10 -9.54
CA THR A 110 6.48 -13.96 -10.55
C THR A 110 5.40 -13.20 -11.29
N CYS A 111 5.13 -13.60 -12.54
CA CYS A 111 4.08 -13.08 -13.41
C CYS A 111 4.03 -11.54 -13.52
N GLN A 112 5.18 -10.85 -13.51
CA GLN A 112 5.24 -9.37 -13.55
C GLN A 112 4.78 -8.78 -14.89
N GLU A 113 4.75 -9.61 -15.94
CA GLU A 113 4.20 -9.28 -17.25
C GLU A 113 2.66 -9.25 -17.27
N VAL A 114 2.01 -9.90 -16.29
CA VAL A 114 0.55 -9.95 -16.20
C VAL A 114 0.03 -8.63 -15.67
N ARG A 115 -0.83 -7.99 -16.46
CA ARG A 115 -1.54 -6.76 -16.10
C ARG A 115 -3.04 -6.95 -16.17
N PHE A 116 -3.77 -6.25 -15.31
CA PHE A 116 -5.23 -6.26 -15.31
C PHE A 116 -5.79 -5.02 -16.01
N ILE A 117 -6.57 -5.22 -17.07
CA ILE A 117 -7.23 -4.15 -17.83
C ILE A 117 -8.75 -4.23 -17.57
N PRO A 118 -9.31 -3.40 -16.67
CA PRO A 118 -10.70 -3.48 -16.28
C PRO A 118 -11.65 -2.92 -17.35
N VAL A 119 -12.76 -3.63 -17.61
CA VAL A 119 -13.90 -3.12 -18.40
C VAL A 119 -14.94 -2.57 -17.43
N ARG A 120 -15.21 -1.26 -17.47
CA ARG A 120 -16.09 -0.53 -16.55
C ARG A 120 -16.84 0.59 -17.27
N PHE A 121 -17.74 1.27 -16.56
CA PHE A 121 -18.34 2.51 -17.06
C PHE A 121 -17.25 3.53 -17.41
N LYS A 122 -17.34 4.07 -18.64
CA LYS A 122 -16.38 5.01 -19.19
C LYS A 122 -16.22 6.21 -18.26
N ASP A 123 -14.97 6.68 -18.14
CA ASP A 123 -14.51 7.81 -17.33
C ASP A 123 -14.62 7.63 -15.80
N GLY A 124 -15.75 7.15 -15.27
CA GLY A 124 -15.96 6.98 -13.83
C GLY A 124 -15.34 5.72 -13.22
N TYR A 125 -15.25 4.64 -14.00
CA TYR A 125 -14.72 3.33 -13.59
C TYR A 125 -15.36 2.71 -12.33
N GLY A 126 -16.60 3.08 -12.04
CA GLY A 126 -17.37 2.52 -10.93
C GLY A 126 -17.72 1.03 -11.13
N PRO A 127 -18.25 0.36 -10.08
CA PRO A 127 -18.71 -1.02 -10.18
C PRO A 127 -19.81 -1.16 -11.24
N VAL A 128 -19.89 -2.35 -11.82
CA VAL A 128 -21.01 -2.77 -12.68
C VAL A 128 -21.96 -3.59 -11.82
N GLY A 129 -22.97 -2.93 -11.23
CA GLY A 129 -23.94 -3.53 -10.30
C GLY A 129 -24.00 -2.86 -8.93
#